data_AF-A0A4Q1B9U8-F1
#
_entry.id   AF-A0A4Q1B9U8-F1
#
_cell.length_a   1.000
_cell.length_b   1.000
_cell.length_c   1.000
_cell.angle_alpha   90.00
_cell.angle_beta   90.00
_cell.angle_gamma   90.00
#
_symmetry.space_group_name_H-M   'P 1'
#
loop_
_entity.id
_entity.type
_entity.pdbx_description
1 polymer ?
#
loop_
_entity_poly.entity_id
_entity_poly.type
_entity_poly.pdbx_seq_one_letter_code
_entity_poly.pdbx_strand_id
1 'polypeptide(L)' 'MKRLPKLFSGKLTAYQISTATDIDITIIESLLDETATLDILDDAAFAKLKDLELSLFNIQSDNNETIA' A
#
# COMPACT_ATOMS: atom_id res chain seq x y z
N MET A 1 -9.50 -10.48 -8.68
CA MET A 1 -9.14 -10.51 -7.25
C MET A 1 -8.18 -9.38 -6.97
N LYS A 2 -8.61 -8.41 -6.16
CA LYS A 2 -7.80 -7.28 -5.70
C LYS A 2 -6.65 -7.81 -4.83
N ARG A 3 -5.39 -7.47 -5.15
CA ARG A 3 -4.19 -7.93 -4.41
C ARG A 3 -3.14 -6.84 -4.34
N LEU A 4 -2.45 -6.75 -3.20
CA LEU A 4 -1.36 -5.82 -2.90
C LEU A 4 -0.16 -6.61 -2.34
N PRO A 5 0.61 -7.29 -3.22
CA PRO A 5 1.59 -8.31 -2.83
C PRO A 5 2.81 -7.77 -2.08
N LYS A 6 3.13 -6.48 -2.21
CA LYS A 6 4.29 -5.82 -1.60
C LYS A 6 3.90 -4.87 -0.48
N LEU A 7 2.72 -4.27 -0.54
CA LEU A 7 2.29 -3.29 0.47
C LEU A 7 2.28 -3.87 1.89
N PHE A 8 1.78 -5.11 2.04
CA PHE A 8 1.72 -5.82 3.31
C PHE A 8 2.90 -6.79 3.53
N SER A 9 4.00 -6.64 2.78
CA SER A 9 5.19 -7.51 2.90
C SER A 9 6.04 -7.28 4.16
N GLY A 10 5.52 -6.55 5.16
CA GLY A 10 6.18 -6.26 6.44
C GLY A 10 7.14 -5.07 6.43
N LYS A 11 7.26 -4.33 5.32
CA LYS A 11 8.08 -3.11 5.26
C LYS A 11 7.41 -1.86 5.82
N LEU A 12 6.08 -1.87 5.91
CA LEU A 12 5.27 -0.75 6.35
C LEU A 12 4.38 -1.18 7.49
N THR A 13 4.25 -0.34 8.51
CA THR A 13 3.30 -0.53 9.60
C THR A 13 1.90 -0.10 9.18
N ALA A 14 0.88 -0.62 9.85
CA ALA A 14 -0.51 -0.20 9.60
C ALA A 14 -0.68 1.33 9.73
N TYR A 15 0.01 1.93 10.70
CA TYR A 15 0.04 3.38 10.90
C TYR A 15 0.60 4.14 9.70
N GLN A 16 1.70 3.68 9.10
CA GLN A 16 2.30 4.32 7.93
C GLN A 16 1.37 4.26 6.72
N ILE A 17 0.76 3.10 6.49
CA ILE A 17 -0.18 2.89 5.37
C ILE A 17 -1.44 3.74 5.59
N SER A 18 -2.01 3.73 6.80
CA SER A 18 -3.18 4.53 7.17
C SER A 18 -2.93 6.02 6.99
N THR A 19 -1.78 6.52 7.48
CA THR A 19 -1.38 7.93 7.33
C THR A 19 -1.22 8.32 5.85
N ALA A 20 -0.64 7.46 5.03
CA ALA A 20 -0.39 7.74 3.62
C ALA A 20 -1.63 7.62 2.72
N THR A 21 -2.60 6.79 3.10
CA THR A 21 -3.82 6.54 2.32
C THR A 21 -5.06 7.22 2.87
N ASP A 22 -5.00 7.80 4.07
CA ASP A 22 -6.16 8.33 4.78
C ASP A 22 -7.27 7.26 4.93
N ILE A 23 -6.85 6.00 5.10
CA ILE A 23 -7.71 4.86 5.38
C ILE A 23 -7.63 4.56 6.87
N ASP A 24 -8.76 4.19 7.46
CA ASP A 24 -8.84 3.84 8.87
C ASP A 24 -7.80 2.76 9.24
N ILE A 25 -7.01 3.03 10.28
CA ILE A 25 -5.91 2.16 10.69
C ILE A 25 -6.41 0.76 11.07
N THR A 26 -7.61 0.63 11.64
CA THR A 26 -8.18 -0.67 12.04
C THR A 26 -8.53 -1.52 10.83
N ILE A 27 -8.92 -0.90 9.71
CA ILE A 27 -9.10 -1.61 8.43
C ILE A 27 -7.75 -2.13 7.94
N ILE A 28 -6.71 -1.28 7.97
CA ILE A 28 -5.37 -1.67 7.55
C ILE A 28 -4.79 -2.78 8.43
N GLU A 29 -4.95 -2.70 9.75
CA GLU A 29 -4.57 -3.75 10.69
C GLU A 29 -5.28 -5.07 10.35
N SER A 30 -6.58 -5.04 10.08
CA SER A 30 -7.34 -6.23 9.70
C SER A 30 -6.83 -6.86 8.39
N LEU A 31 -6.39 -6.03 7.42
CA LEU A 31 -5.78 -6.51 6.17
C LEU A 31 -4.38 -7.09 6.39
N LEU A 32 -3.60 -6.51 7.31
CA LEU A 32 -2.28 -6.98 7.69
C LEU A 32 -2.33 -8.31 8.44
N ASP A 33 -3.30 -8.47 9.32
CA ASP A 33 -3.58 -9.71 10.07
C ASP A 33 -4.26 -10.79 9.21
N GLU A 34 -4.48 -10.52 7.91
CA GLU A 34 -5.21 -11.40 6.97
C GLU A 34 -6.64 -11.78 7.43
N THR A 35 -7.18 -11.06 8.42
CA THR A 35 -8.54 -11.25 8.95
C THR A 35 -9.60 -10.60 8.07
N ALA A 36 -9.22 -9.58 7.30
CA ALA A 36 -10.04 -8.92 6.29
C ALA A 36 -9.50 -9.14 4.87
N THR A 37 -10.41 -9.25 3.89
CA THR A 37 -10.04 -9.41 2.47
C THR A 37 -10.13 -8.07 1.73
N LEU A 38 -9.29 -7.89 0.71
CA LEU A 38 -9.30 -6.68 -0.14
C LEU A 38 -10.61 -6.48 -0.94
N ASP A 39 -11.48 -7.48 -0.93
CA ASP A 39 -12.80 -7.43 -1.60
C ASP A 39 -13.81 -6.55 -0.83
N ILE A 40 -13.61 -6.34 0.48
CA ILE A 40 -14.49 -5.48 1.29
C ILE A 40 -14.16 -3.98 1.13
N LEU A 41 -13.02 -3.65 0.51
CA LEU A 41 -12.64 -2.26 0.27
C LEU A 41 -13.34 -1.72 -0.98
N ASP A 42 -13.88 -0.52 -0.82
CA ASP A 42 -14.31 0.32 -1.92
C ASP A 42 -13.17 0.50 -2.94
N ASP A 43 -13.54 0.63 -4.22
CA ASP A 43 -12.58 0.83 -5.29
C ASP A 43 -11.70 2.07 -5.08
N ALA A 44 -12.22 3.11 -4.43
CA ALA A 44 -11.46 4.31 -4.07
C ALA A 44 -10.35 4.01 -3.05
N ALA A 45 -10.67 3.26 -1.98
CA ALA A 45 -9.69 2.90 -0.95
C ALA A 45 -8.64 1.92 -1.52
N PHE A 46 -9.09 0.96 -2.32
CA PHE A 46 -8.19 0.06 -3.04
C PHE A 46 -7.25 0.82 -3.99
N ALA A 47 -7.75 1.81 -4.73
CA ALA A 47 -6.94 2.63 -5.62
C ALA A 47 -5.83 3.38 -4.85
N LYS A 48 -6.14 3.97 -3.68
CA LYS A 48 -5.13 4.63 -2.83
C LYS A 48 -4.05 3.67 -2.35
N LEU A 49 -4.43 2.47 -1.90
CA LEU A 49 -3.47 1.46 -1.47
C LEU A 49 -2.58 0.98 -2.61
N LYS A 50 -3.17 0.81 -3.80
CA LYS A 50 -2.44 0.42 -5.02
C LYS A 50 -1.48 1.52 -5.47
N ASP A 51 -1.90 2.78 -5.40
CA ASP A 51 -1.07 3.94 -5.70
C ASP A 51 0.11 4.05 -4.73
N LEU A 52 -0.14 3.86 -3.43
CA LEU A 52 0.90 3.80 -2.42
C LEU A 52 1.90 2.66 -2.67
N GLU A 53 1.40 1.47 -3.00
CA GLU A 53 2.25 0.32 -3.35
C GLU A 53 3.11 0.61 -4.58
N LEU A 54 2.54 1.25 -5.61
CA LEU A 54 3.27 1.68 -6.78
C LEU A 54 4.32 2.74 -6.41
N SER A 55 3.97 3.77 -5.65
CA SER A 55 4.92 4.83 -5.27
C SER A 55 6.09 4.30 -4.45
N LEU A 56 5.88 3.27 -3.61
CA LEU A 56 6.92 2.73 -2.72
C LEU A 56 7.72 1.59 -3.35
N PHE A 57 7.12 0.80 -4.25
CA PHE A 57 7.71 -0.43 -4.77
C PHE A 57 7.84 -0.49 -6.30
N ASN A 58 7.28 0.48 -7.02
CA ASN A 58 7.49 0.69 -8.46
C ASN A 58 8.64 1.66 -8.74
N ILE A 59 9.65 1.69 -7.86
CA ILE A 59 10.95 2.28 -8.17
C ILE A 59 11.71 1.27 -9.04
N GLN A 60 11.28 1.11 -10.29
CA GLN A 60 12.19 0.73 -11.35
C GLN A 60 12.18 1.85 -12.38
N SER A 61 13.30 2.57 -12.41
CA SER A 61 13.80 3.38 -13.52
C SER A 61 13.48 4.89 -13.52
N ASP A 62 13.91 5.60 -12.48
CA ASP A 62 14.45 6.95 -12.74
C ASP A 62 16.00 6.85 -12.74
N ASN A 63 16.52 6.50 -13.92
CA ASN A 63 17.93 6.64 -14.27
C ASN A 63 18.12 8.07 -14.80
N ASN A 64 18.53 8.99 -13.93
CA ASN A 64 19.33 10.21 -14.15
C ASN A 64 19.04 11.11 -12.94
N GLU A 65 19.98 11.47 -12.07
CA GLU A 65 21.13 12.30 -12.44
C GLU A 65 22.43 11.80 -11.77
N THR A 66 23.31 11.27 -12.61
CA THR A 66 24.74 11.60 -12.73
C THR A 66 25.43 12.30 -11.55
N ILE A 67 26.32 11.54 -10.91
CA ILE A 67 27.65 11.97 -10.44
C ILE A 67 28.19 13.18 -11.22
N ALA A 68 28.35 14.33 -10.54
CA ALA A 68 29.24 15.40 -10.94
C ALA A 68 29.97 15.94 -9.71
#